data_AF-A0AAU0T5L1-F1
#
_entry.id   AF-A0AAU0T5L1-F1
#
_cell.length_a   1.000
_cell.length_b   1.000
_cell.length_c   1.000
_cell.angle_alpha   90.00
_cell.angle_beta   90.00
_cell.angle_gamma   90.00
#
_symmetry.space_group_name_H-M   'P 1'
#
loop_
_entity.id
_entity.type
_entity.pdbx_description
1 polymer ?
#
loop_
_entity_poly.entity_id
_entity_poly.type
_entity_poly.pdbx_seq_one_letter_code
_entity_poly.pdbx_strand_id
1 'polypeptide(L)'
;MTNEVIFYTQVASIVAFIIALFTIYHRLVEQKDGVIQLLKERITEKDEKIADLKAQTPDALAAALNDRIKLTQDEIGRLKNDGDLHRKEVELKEEELRGIQDKLTTLSDLIQEGDLMCPECGAPLVKRHVYTIHGGPDGEYEDEVEYVEYQCGLAIDGLGFQKSHCRRLTA
;
A
#
# COMPACT_ATOMS: atom_id res chain seq x y z
N MET A 1 11.28 -70.60 14.26
CA MET A 1 10.71 -69.37 14.87
C MET A 1 9.33 -69.18 14.30
N THR A 2 8.29 -69.15 15.14
CA THR A 2 6.89 -69.08 14.68
C THR A 2 6.49 -67.61 14.46
N ASN A 3 5.67 -67.36 13.44
CA ASN A 3 5.14 -66.04 13.09
C ASN A 3 4.42 -65.36 14.27
N GLU A 4 3.95 -66.14 15.24
CA GLU A 4 3.37 -65.68 16.51
C GLU A 4 4.33 -64.82 17.33
N VAL A 5 5.63 -65.15 17.35
CA VAL A 5 6.65 -64.37 18.08
C VAL A 5 6.85 -63.01 17.40
N ILE A 6 6.78 -62.95 16.07
CA ILE A 6 6.95 -61.71 15.31
C ILE A 6 5.73 -60.80 15.48
N PHE A 7 4.52 -61.37 15.46
CA PHE A 7 3.30 -60.60 15.69
C PHE A 7 3.22 -60.05 17.13
N TYR A 8 3.57 -60.87 18.12
CA TYR A 8 3.55 -60.43 19.53
C TYR A 8 4.55 -59.30 19.80
N THR A 9 5.74 -59.36 19.20
CA THR A 9 6.76 -58.31 19.36
C THR A 9 6.35 -56.99 18.70
N GLN A 10 5.63 -57.02 17.58
CA GLN A 10 5.09 -55.82 16.92
C GLN A 10 3.93 -55.18 17.71
N VAL A 11 3.01 -55.99 18.24
CA VAL A 11 1.93 -55.47 19.09
C VAL A 11 2.51 -54.91 20.39
N ALA A 12 3.48 -55.59 21.00
CA ALA A 12 4.16 -55.11 22.20
C ALA A 12 4.90 -53.79 21.97
N SER A 13 5.54 -53.59 20.81
CA SER A 13 6.26 -52.35 20.50
C SER A 13 5.31 -51.17 20.27
N ILE A 14 4.17 -51.38 19.60
CA ILE A 14 3.14 -50.34 19.42
C ILE A 14 2.53 -49.95 20.76
N VAL A 15 2.20 -50.93 21.61
CA VAL A 15 1.66 -50.66 22.95
C VAL A 15 2.68 -49.90 23.80
N ALA A 16 3.95 -50.32 23.78
CA ALA A 16 5.02 -49.60 24.47
C ALA A 16 5.20 -48.17 23.97
N PHE A 17 5.08 -47.94 22.65
CA PHE A 17 5.17 -46.61 22.05
C PHE A 17 4.00 -45.71 22.46
N ILE A 18 2.76 -46.23 22.48
CA ILE A 18 1.59 -45.48 22.94
C ILE A 18 1.73 -45.09 24.41
N ILE A 19 2.21 -46.01 25.26
CA ILE A 19 2.48 -45.73 26.68
C ILE A 19 3.54 -44.64 26.81
N ALA A 20 4.63 -44.71 26.04
CA ALA A 20 5.68 -43.69 26.04
C ALA A 20 5.11 -42.31 25.65
N LEU A 21 4.31 -42.22 24.58
CA LEU A 21 3.68 -40.96 24.17
C LEU A 21 2.74 -40.41 25.26
N PHE A 22 1.94 -41.28 25.89
CA PHE A 22 1.03 -40.88 26.96
C PHE A 22 1.78 -40.31 28.16
N THR A 23 2.89 -40.93 28.57
CA THR A 23 3.72 -40.42 29.68
C THR A 23 4.36 -39.07 29.37
N ILE A 24 4.84 -38.84 28.14
CA ILE A 24 5.41 -37.56 27.73
C ILE A 24 4.33 -36.47 27.67
N TYR A 25 3.17 -36.79 27.09
CA TYR A 25 2.03 -35.86 27.04
C TYR A 25 1.58 -35.45 28.45
N HIS A 26 1.46 -36.42 29.37
CA HIS A 26 1.04 -36.14 30.73
C HIS A 26 2.01 -35.19 31.44
N ARG A 27 3.33 -35.40 31.29
CA ARG A 27 4.34 -34.49 31.84
C ARG A 27 4.31 -33.09 31.22
N LEU A 28 4.04 -32.97 29.93
CA LEU A 28 3.93 -31.67 29.27
C LEU A 28 2.72 -30.87 29.79
N VAL A 29 1.60 -31.55 30.06
CA VAL A 29 0.42 -30.93 30.66
C VAL A 29 0.71 -30.47 32.09
N GLU A 30 1.37 -31.30 32.91
CA GLU A 30 1.81 -30.92 34.26
C GLU A 30 2.74 -29.70 34.25
N GLN A 31 3.68 -29.62 33.29
CA GLN A 31 4.56 -28.46 33.13
C GLN A 31 3.80 -27.19 32.74
N LYS A 32 2.82 -27.31 31.83
CA LYS A 32 1.99 -26.17 31.39
C LYS A 32 1.11 -25.66 32.54
N ASP A 33 0.53 -26.55 33.33
CA ASP A 33 -0.27 -26.18 34.49
C ASP A 33 0.59 -25.53 35.59
N GLY A 34 1.81 -26.01 35.79
CA GLY A 34 2.79 -25.39 36.69
C GLY A 34 3.19 -23.96 36.28
N VAL A 35 3.38 -23.70 34.98
CA VAL A 35 3.69 -22.35 34.47
C VAL A 35 2.49 -21.40 34.62
N ILE A 36 1.27 -21.89 34.35
CA ILE A 36 0.05 -21.09 34.53
C ILE A 36 -0.17 -20.76 36.02
N GLN A 37 0.06 -21.72 36.90
CA GLN A 37 -0.05 -21.52 38.35
C GLN A 37 1.00 -20.52 38.84
N LEU A 38 2.25 -20.63 38.37
CA LEU A 38 3.32 -19.69 38.72
C LEU A 38 3.06 -18.26 38.20
N LEU A 39 2.48 -18.12 37.00
CA LEU A 39 2.09 -16.80 36.47
C LEU A 39 0.92 -16.19 37.26
N LYS A 40 -0.05 -17.00 37.69
CA LYS A 40 -1.15 -16.55 38.55
C LYS A 40 -0.63 -16.10 39.92
N GLU A 41 0.24 -16.89 40.53
CA GLU A 41 0.88 -16.54 41.82
C GLU A 41 1.66 -15.23 41.73
N ARG A 42 2.36 -14.97 40.62
CA ARG A 42 3.06 -13.68 40.41
C ARG A 42 2.13 -12.49 40.23
N ILE A 43 0.96 -12.68 39.63
CA ILE A 43 -0.05 -11.62 39.50
C ILE A 43 -0.64 -11.32 40.87
N THR A 44 -1.05 -12.35 41.63
CA THR A 44 -1.60 -12.17 42.97
C THR A 44 -0.57 -11.58 43.94
N GLU A 45 0.69 -12.02 43.89
CA GLU A 45 1.78 -11.45 44.70
C GLU A 45 2.03 -9.97 44.36
N LYS A 46 1.95 -9.60 43.06
CA LYS A 46 2.08 -8.20 42.64
C LYS A 46 0.88 -7.36 43.06
N ASP A 47 -0.33 -7.89 42.98
CA ASP A 47 -1.55 -7.20 43.42
C ASP A 47 -1.57 -7.03 44.94
N GLU A 48 -1.15 -8.04 45.70
CA GLU A 48 -0.98 -7.96 47.16
C GLU A 48 0.11 -6.94 47.52
N LYS A 49 1.25 -6.93 46.81
CA LYS A 49 2.28 -5.90 46.98
C LYS A 49 1.76 -4.51 46.65
N ILE A 50 0.92 -4.35 45.63
CA ILE A 50 0.29 -3.07 45.30
C ILE A 50 -0.70 -2.67 46.40
N ALA A 51 -1.46 -3.60 46.96
CA ALA A 51 -2.40 -3.34 48.05
C ALA A 51 -1.67 -2.97 49.36
N ASP A 52 -0.59 -3.67 49.68
CA ASP A 52 0.27 -3.41 50.85
C ASP A 52 1.03 -2.08 50.68
N LEU A 53 1.56 -1.80 49.49
CA LEU A 53 2.13 -0.49 49.16
C LEU A 53 1.09 0.62 49.23
N LYS A 54 -0.15 0.40 48.76
CA LYS A 54 -1.27 1.36 48.91
C LYS A 54 -1.64 1.59 50.37
N ALA A 55 -1.55 0.57 51.21
CA ALA A 55 -1.78 0.70 52.65
C ALA A 55 -0.62 1.41 53.36
N GLN A 56 0.61 1.32 52.82
CA GLN A 56 1.82 1.87 53.43
C GLN A 56 2.26 3.24 52.89
N THR A 57 1.81 3.67 51.70
CA THR A 57 2.14 4.99 51.15
C THR A 57 0.99 5.99 51.29
N PRO A 58 1.28 7.28 51.56
CA PRO A 58 0.26 8.31 51.65
C PRO A 58 -0.48 8.40 50.32
N ASP A 59 -1.81 8.32 50.37
CA ASP A 59 -2.80 8.26 49.26
C ASP A 59 -2.43 9.07 48.00
N ALA A 60 -1.71 10.17 48.14
CA ALA A 60 -1.27 11.04 47.05
C ALA A 60 -0.35 10.36 46.01
N LEU A 61 0.57 9.47 46.42
CA LEU A 61 1.49 8.83 45.46
C LEU A 61 0.78 7.74 44.66
N ALA A 62 -0.11 6.99 45.31
CA ALA A 62 -0.95 5.98 44.65
C ALA A 62 -1.95 6.63 43.69
N ALA A 63 -2.56 7.76 44.08
CA ALA A 63 -3.42 8.55 43.21
C ALA A 63 -2.65 9.09 41.99
N ALA A 64 -1.46 9.68 42.21
CA ALA A 64 -0.63 10.21 41.12
C ALA A 64 -0.18 9.12 40.13
N LEU A 65 0.16 7.92 40.60
CA LEU A 65 0.50 6.81 39.71
C LEU A 65 -0.71 6.35 38.90
N ASN A 66 -1.88 6.25 39.54
CA ASN A 66 -3.12 5.84 38.89
C ASN A 66 -3.59 6.85 37.84
N ASP A 67 -3.46 8.14 38.11
CA ASP A 67 -3.74 9.21 37.15
C ASP A 67 -2.79 9.16 35.97
N ARG A 68 -1.51 8.86 36.21
CA ARG A 68 -0.52 8.71 35.14
C ARG A 68 -0.78 7.49 34.26
N ILE A 69 -1.26 6.39 34.84
CA ILE A 69 -1.69 5.19 34.10
C ILE A 69 -2.90 5.52 33.20
N LYS A 70 -3.90 6.23 33.73
CA LYS A 70 -5.07 6.66 32.95
C LYS A 70 -4.70 7.60 31.79
N LEU A 71 -3.90 8.64 32.06
CA LEU A 71 -3.42 9.55 31.02
C LEU A 71 -2.68 8.81 29.90
N THR A 72 -1.89 7.80 30.27
CA THR A 72 -1.14 6.98 29.30
C THR A 72 -2.09 6.09 28.47
N GLN A 73 -3.13 5.52 29.08
CA GLN A 73 -4.14 4.75 28.36
C GLN A 73 -4.97 5.62 27.40
N ASP A 74 -5.37 6.80 27.82
CA ASP A 74 -6.12 7.74 26.98
C ASP A 74 -5.28 8.20 25.78
N GLU A 75 -3.98 8.47 25.98
CA GLU A 75 -3.07 8.85 24.89
C GLU A 75 -2.83 7.69 23.92
N ILE A 76 -2.71 6.44 24.40
CA ILE A 76 -2.66 5.24 23.55
C ILE A 76 -3.94 5.12 22.72
N GLY A 77 -5.11 5.37 23.32
CA GLY A 77 -6.40 5.37 22.62
C GLY A 77 -6.49 6.46 21.55
N ARG A 78 -6.04 7.68 21.88
CA ARG A 78 -6.00 8.81 20.95
C ARG A 78 -5.09 8.53 19.76
N LEU A 79 -3.86 8.08 20.00
CA LEU A 79 -2.89 7.73 18.95
C LEU A 79 -3.37 6.58 18.06
N LYS A 80 -4.07 5.60 18.62
CA LYS A 80 -4.67 4.51 17.84
C LYS A 80 -5.78 5.01 16.92
N ASN A 81 -6.68 5.85 17.43
CA ASN A 81 -7.75 6.46 16.62
C ASN A 81 -7.17 7.42 15.56
N ASP A 82 -6.11 8.14 15.89
CA ASP A 82 -5.40 9.03 14.96
C ASP A 82 -4.75 8.23 13.83
N GLY A 83 -4.12 7.08 14.14
CA GLY A 83 -3.59 6.15 13.14
C GLY A 83 -4.65 5.54 12.21
N ASP A 84 -5.85 5.24 12.74
CA ASP A 84 -6.97 4.75 11.92
C ASP A 84 -7.60 5.85 11.06
N LEU A 85 -7.63 7.10 11.53
CA LEU A 85 -8.05 8.27 10.74
C LEU A 85 -7.06 8.58 9.61
N HIS A 86 -5.77 8.61 9.91
CA HIS A 86 -4.73 8.84 8.91
C HIS A 86 -4.70 7.74 7.85
N ARG A 87 -4.96 6.47 8.21
CA ARG A 87 -5.07 5.38 7.22
C ARG A 87 -6.20 5.63 6.21
N LYS A 88 -7.37 6.08 6.69
CA LYS A 88 -8.50 6.42 5.81
C LYS A 88 -8.22 7.63 4.93
N GLU A 89 -7.53 8.64 5.47
CA GLU A 89 -7.18 9.84 4.71
C GLU A 89 -6.12 9.54 3.65
N VAL A 90 -5.17 8.66 3.94
CA VAL A 90 -4.20 8.13 2.96
C VAL A 90 -4.92 7.36 1.84
N GLU A 91 -5.84 6.46 2.18
CA GLU A 91 -6.62 5.70 1.18
C GLU A 91 -7.43 6.64 0.26
N LEU A 92 -8.09 7.67 0.81
CA LEU A 92 -8.81 8.69 0.05
C LEU A 92 -7.89 9.48 -0.88
N LYS A 93 -6.72 9.90 -0.38
CA LYS A 93 -5.74 10.66 -1.18
C LYS A 93 -5.11 9.79 -2.27
N GLU A 94 -4.89 8.51 -2.02
CA GLU A 94 -4.43 7.56 -3.05
C GLU A 94 -5.49 7.34 -4.15
N GLU A 95 -6.78 7.30 -3.80
CA GLU A 95 -7.87 7.22 -4.77
C GLU A 95 -8.00 8.50 -5.60
N GLU A 96 -7.92 9.67 -4.96
CA GLU A 96 -7.88 10.97 -5.65
C GLU A 96 -6.68 11.05 -6.62
N LEU A 97 -5.50 10.57 -6.19
CA LEU A 97 -4.31 10.53 -7.03
C LEU A 97 -4.49 9.64 -8.26
N ARG A 98 -5.09 8.45 -8.10
CA ARG A 98 -5.42 7.58 -9.24
C ARG A 98 -6.40 8.26 -10.21
N GLY A 99 -7.44 8.91 -9.69
CA GLY A 99 -8.41 9.62 -10.53
C GLY A 99 -7.79 10.81 -11.28
N ILE A 100 -6.82 11.51 -10.70
CA ILE A 100 -6.08 12.57 -11.38
C ILE A 100 -5.14 11.98 -12.45
N GLN A 101 -4.50 10.86 -12.15
CA GLN A 101 -3.61 10.18 -13.09
C GLN A 101 -4.37 9.68 -14.33
N ASP A 102 -5.57 9.11 -14.16
CA ASP A 102 -6.45 8.69 -15.26
C ASP A 102 -6.95 9.87 -16.10
N LYS A 103 -7.23 11.02 -15.48
CA LYS A 103 -7.58 12.23 -16.22
C LYS A 103 -6.39 12.77 -17.00
N LEU A 104 -5.18 12.69 -16.43
CA LEU A 104 -3.96 13.13 -17.10
C LEU A 104 -3.61 12.24 -18.29
N THR A 105 -3.77 10.91 -18.17
CA THR A 105 -3.58 10.01 -19.30
C THR A 105 -4.61 10.28 -20.39
N THR A 106 -5.89 10.43 -20.04
CA THR A 106 -6.94 10.80 -21.01
C THR A 106 -6.64 12.13 -21.72
N LEU A 107 -6.19 13.15 -20.98
CA LEU A 107 -5.79 14.44 -21.56
C LEU A 107 -4.55 14.32 -22.43
N SER A 108 -3.57 13.50 -22.02
CA SER A 108 -2.37 13.24 -22.80
C SER A 108 -2.71 12.56 -24.13
N ASP A 109 -3.62 11.59 -24.12
CA ASP A 109 -4.08 10.88 -25.32
C ASP A 109 -4.80 11.86 -26.26
N LEU A 110 -5.69 12.71 -25.74
CA LEU A 110 -6.35 13.77 -26.53
C LEU A 110 -5.37 14.78 -27.13
N ILE A 111 -4.30 15.12 -26.41
CA ILE A 111 -3.26 16.03 -26.88
C ILE A 111 -2.41 15.37 -27.98
N GLN A 112 -2.15 14.06 -27.87
CA GLN A 112 -1.46 13.28 -28.90
C GLN A 112 -2.31 13.09 -30.16
N GLU A 113 -3.60 12.82 -30.02
CA GLU A 113 -4.52 12.68 -31.16
C GLU A 113 -4.79 14.01 -31.90
N GLY A 114 -4.66 15.14 -31.20
CA GLY A 114 -4.99 16.47 -31.75
C GLY A 114 -3.87 17.19 -32.50
N ASP A 115 -2.69 16.58 -32.70
CA ASP A 115 -1.48 17.22 -33.24
C ASP A 115 -1.15 18.56 -32.55
N LEU A 116 -1.48 18.69 -31.27
CA LEU A 116 -1.29 19.92 -30.50
C LEU A 116 0.15 20.05 -29.95
N MET A 117 0.97 19.03 -30.17
CA MET A 117 2.34 18.94 -29.68
C MET A 117 3.26 18.48 -30.79
N CYS A 118 4.45 19.08 -30.84
CA CYS A 118 5.48 18.67 -31.78
C CYS A 118 5.86 17.19 -31.53
N PRO A 119 5.80 16.32 -32.56
CA PRO A 119 6.06 14.88 -32.40
C PRO A 119 7.49 14.57 -31.99
N GLU A 120 8.43 15.50 -32.24
CA GLU A 120 9.84 15.27 -31.95
C GLU A 120 10.27 15.76 -30.55
N CYS A 121 9.62 16.79 -29.98
CA CYS A 121 10.08 17.41 -28.72
C CYS A 121 8.97 17.78 -27.72
N GLY A 122 7.71 17.53 -28.05
CA GLY A 122 6.57 17.87 -27.19
C GLY A 122 6.36 19.38 -26.97
N ALA A 123 6.86 20.23 -27.87
CA ALA A 123 6.59 21.66 -27.80
C ALA A 123 5.14 21.95 -28.25
N PRO A 124 4.41 22.86 -27.58
CA PRO A 124 3.02 23.14 -27.89
C PRO A 124 2.86 23.82 -29.26
N LEU A 125 1.70 23.62 -29.88
CA LEU A 125 1.27 24.29 -31.10
C LEU A 125 1.12 25.79 -30.87
N VAL A 126 1.68 26.59 -31.78
CA VAL A 126 1.62 28.06 -31.75
C VAL A 126 0.59 28.58 -32.74
N LYS A 127 0.51 27.96 -33.92
CA LYS A 127 -0.34 28.45 -35.00
C LYS A 127 -0.88 27.29 -35.83
N ARG A 128 -2.19 27.31 -36.09
CA ARG A 128 -2.89 26.40 -37.00
C ARG A 128 -3.74 27.25 -37.94
N HIS A 129 -3.52 27.11 -39.25
CA HIS A 129 -4.35 27.75 -40.26
C HIS A 129 -4.78 26.74 -41.30
N VAL A 130 -6.07 26.71 -41.58
CA VAL A 130 -6.63 25.99 -42.71
C VAL A 130 -6.91 27.02 -43.80
N TYR A 131 -6.45 26.77 -45.02
CA TYR A 131 -6.75 27.59 -46.18
C TYR A 131 -7.15 26.70 -47.35
N THR A 132 -8.18 27.12 -48.07
CA THR A 132 -8.67 26.43 -49.25
C THR A 132 -7.85 26.88 -50.46
N ILE A 133 -7.31 25.92 -51.20
CA ILE A 133 -6.63 26.16 -52.47
C ILE A 133 -7.59 25.74 -53.58
N HIS A 134 -7.84 26.66 -54.51
CA HIS A 134 -8.60 26.37 -55.71
C HIS A 134 -7.64 26.04 -56.86
N GLY A 135 -7.86 24.93 -57.56
CA GLY A 135 -7.06 24.45 -58.67
C GLY A 135 -7.92 24.12 -59.91
N GLY A 136 -7.34 24.28 -61.10
CA GLY A 136 -7.97 23.99 -62.38
C GLY A 136 -8.29 25.24 -63.22
N PRO A 137 -8.61 25.08 -64.52
CA PRO A 137 -8.83 26.20 -65.45
C PRO A 137 -9.95 27.16 -65.02
N ASP A 138 -10.98 26.63 -64.34
CA ASP A 138 -12.15 27.37 -63.86
C ASP A 138 -12.37 27.25 -62.34
N GLY A 139 -11.37 26.76 -61.58
CA GLY A 139 -11.46 26.59 -60.12
C GLY A 139 -12.29 25.40 -59.64
N GLU A 140 -12.46 24.35 -60.46
CA GLU A 140 -13.30 23.18 -60.16
C GLU A 140 -12.77 22.29 -59.02
N TYR A 141 -11.49 22.39 -58.66
CA TYR A 141 -10.88 21.61 -57.59
C TYR A 141 -10.67 22.48 -56.36
N GLU A 142 -11.33 22.15 -55.25
CA GLU A 142 -11.09 22.76 -53.95
C GLU A 142 -10.39 21.73 -53.07
N ASP A 143 -9.24 22.11 -52.51
CA ASP A 143 -8.54 21.28 -51.53
C ASP A 143 -8.25 22.12 -50.28
N GLU A 144 -8.44 21.51 -49.11
CA GLU A 144 -8.19 22.16 -47.83
C GLU A 144 -6.78 21.81 -47.37
N VAL A 145 -5.90 22.80 -47.38
CA VAL A 145 -4.53 22.61 -46.93
C VAL A 145 -4.37 23.21 -45.54
N GLU A 146 -3.88 22.39 -44.64
CA GLU A 146 -3.57 22.78 -43.28
C GLU A 146 -2.13 23.29 -43.14
N TYR A 147 -1.88 24.27 -42.28
CA TYR A 147 -0.53 24.67 -41.89
C TYR A 147 -0.45 24.70 -40.37
N VAL A 148 0.54 24.00 -39.82
CA VAL A 148 0.81 23.93 -38.38
C VAL A 148 2.23 24.39 -38.07
N GLU A 149 2.36 25.22 -37.03
CA GLU A 149 3.63 25.73 -36.52
C GLU A 149 3.69 25.53 -35.00
N TYR A 150 4.78 24.93 -34.52
CA TYR A 150 5.02 24.62 -33.11
C TYR A 150 6.03 25.58 -32.49
N GLN A 151 5.99 25.72 -31.16
CA GLN A 151 6.86 26.66 -30.42
C GLN A 151 8.36 26.36 -30.57
N CYS A 152 8.72 25.11 -30.87
CA CYS A 152 10.11 24.74 -31.16
C CYS A 152 10.62 25.22 -32.53
N GLY A 153 9.75 25.85 -33.34
CA GLY A 153 10.06 26.30 -34.69
C GLY A 153 9.91 25.23 -35.77
N LEU A 154 9.32 24.06 -35.45
CA LEU A 154 8.89 23.07 -36.44
C LEU A 154 7.62 23.58 -37.14
N ALA A 155 7.57 23.49 -38.46
CA ALA A 155 6.35 23.77 -39.23
C ALA A 155 6.13 22.72 -40.31
N ILE A 156 4.88 22.30 -40.47
CA ILE A 156 4.45 21.23 -41.40
C ILE A 156 3.29 21.79 -42.24
N ASP A 157 3.30 21.52 -43.55
CA ASP A 157 2.18 21.82 -44.44
C ASP A 157 1.18 20.66 -44.55
N GLY A 158 0.01 20.92 -45.15
CA GLY A 158 -1.11 19.99 -45.20
C GLY A 158 -0.87 18.80 -46.14
N LEU A 159 0.27 18.79 -46.84
CA LEU A 159 0.75 17.66 -47.63
C LEU A 159 1.77 16.82 -46.85
N GLY A 160 2.00 17.15 -45.58
CA GLY A 160 2.94 16.47 -44.68
C GLY A 160 4.40 16.89 -44.89
N PHE A 161 4.69 17.93 -45.69
CA PHE A 161 6.06 18.39 -45.90
C PHE A 161 6.50 19.33 -44.80
N GLN A 162 7.63 18.98 -44.17
CA GLN A 162 8.29 19.81 -43.19
C GLN A 162 8.85 21.08 -43.85
N LYS A 163 8.32 22.25 -43.48
CA LYS A 163 8.80 23.57 -43.94
C LYS A 163 9.96 24.09 -43.10
N SER A 164 10.05 23.68 -41.84
CA SER A 164 11.11 24.07 -40.92
C SER A 164 11.31 23.01 -39.84
N HIS A 165 12.52 22.93 -39.27
CA HIS A 165 12.92 21.87 -38.34
C HIS A 165 12.76 22.25 -36.86
N CYS A 166 12.60 21.25 -36.00
CA CYS A 166 12.59 21.42 -34.56
C CYS A 166 13.96 21.90 -34.04
N ARG A 167 14.00 23.08 -33.41
CA ARG A 167 15.26 23.67 -32.90
C ARG A 167 15.72 23.09 -31.57
N ARG A 168 14.91 22.26 -30.89
CA ARG A 168 15.26 21.64 -29.60
C ARG A 168 16.04 20.33 -29.73
N LEU A 169 16.13 19.76 -30.93
CA LEU A 169 16.91 18.54 -31.22
C LEU A 169 18.30 18.81 -31.79
N THR A 170 18.61 20.07 -32.07
CA THR A 170 19.88 20.54 -32.64
C THR A 170 20.78 21.24 -31.62
N ALA A 171 20.46 21.10 -30.32
CA ALA A 171 21.22 21.61 -29.18
C ALA A 171 21.81 20.47 -28.34
#